data_AF-A0A7V5V5Q7-F1
#
_entry.id   AF-A0A7V5V5Q7-F1
#
_cell.length_a   1.000
_cell.length_b   1.000
_cell.length_c   1.000
_cell.angle_alpha   90.00
_cell.angle_beta   90.00
_cell.angle_gamma   90.00
#
_symmetry.space_group_name_H-M   'P 1'
#
loop_
_entity.id
_entity.type
_entity.pdbx_description
1 polymer ?
#
loop_
_entity_poly.entity_id
_entity_poly.type
_entity_poly.pdbx_seq_one_letter_code
_entity_poly.pdbx_strand_id
1 'polypeptide(L)'
;MGFPKESFRVCESRHCPLFRYGDTFTVSGIALAMESGGDHSFINTTVVHSPPNREQCKILYGDLNKIIIEYERADHIPDCLISCSGCTGSLRLEHFQGLRAEAENMDDEAVRIGSLLHRLGNFPFFRNIDQKNLNSVIKHFQLAEVEKDQIIIRKGDPGANFYIVASGRVEILNDAGIPISTLEKGDVFGEMSLICNENAGATVQARERGEVLYIEHKQFKNILQKHPALQQYFTRLLAKRLTNANRMRSDDYTSGMIGRLEEIPAEALFQTLNMNAKTGILTITQLQQGTARFSLRHGALIKASYGGAKGEEAFYAVLREKNGRFKFTPGLPPEDFDVPEIGYFMKLLMEGMQRIDEHVPVN
;
A
#
# COMPACT_ATOMS: atom_id res chain seq x y z
N MET A 1 7.52 -0.55 -21.20
CA MET A 1 8.67 -0.51 -22.13
C MET A 1 9.53 -1.75 -21.88
N GLY A 2 9.57 -2.68 -22.82
CA GLY A 2 10.42 -3.87 -22.74
C GLY A 2 11.88 -3.51 -23.00
N PHE A 3 12.79 -4.39 -22.58
CA PHE A 3 14.17 -4.30 -23.04
C PHE A 3 14.20 -4.52 -24.55
N PRO A 4 14.99 -3.72 -25.29
CA PRO A 4 15.17 -3.93 -26.71
C PRO A 4 15.69 -5.35 -26.95
N LYS A 5 15.14 -5.99 -27.98
CA LYS A 5 15.50 -7.35 -28.39
C LYS A 5 16.11 -7.25 -29.77
N GLU A 6 17.31 -7.80 -29.92
CA GLU A 6 17.95 -7.91 -31.21
C GLU A 6 18.20 -9.36 -31.58
N SER A 7 18.11 -9.65 -32.87
CA SER A 7 18.27 -10.99 -33.42
C SER A 7 19.60 -11.15 -34.13
N PHE A 8 20.23 -12.29 -33.89
CA PHE A 8 21.48 -12.71 -34.51
C PHE A 8 21.25 -14.02 -35.24
N ARG A 9 21.78 -14.15 -36.45
CA ARG A 9 21.69 -15.38 -37.26
C ARG A 9 23.07 -15.96 -37.50
N VAL A 10 23.22 -17.28 -37.39
CA VAL A 10 24.44 -17.97 -37.79
C VAL A 10 24.59 -17.90 -39.31
N CYS A 11 25.54 -17.08 -39.76
CA CYS A 11 25.91 -16.94 -41.16
C CYS A 11 27.12 -17.80 -41.54
N GLU A 12 27.90 -18.29 -40.57
CA GLU A 12 28.97 -19.27 -40.80
C GLU A 12 29.13 -20.19 -39.58
N SER A 13 29.31 -21.49 -39.82
CA SER A 13 29.63 -22.47 -38.76
C SER A 13 30.74 -23.40 -39.21
N ARG A 14 31.86 -23.41 -38.49
CA ARG A 14 33.00 -24.31 -38.71
C ARG A 14 33.21 -25.18 -37.50
N HIS A 15 32.86 -26.47 -37.60
CA HIS A 15 33.06 -27.47 -36.54
C HIS A 15 32.39 -27.13 -35.18
N CYS A 16 31.34 -26.30 -35.16
CA CYS A 16 30.56 -26.09 -33.95
C CYS A 16 29.67 -27.33 -33.68
N PRO A 17 29.81 -28.00 -32.52
CA PRO A 17 28.98 -29.18 -32.22
C PRO A 17 27.54 -28.82 -31.83
N LEU A 18 27.31 -27.56 -31.41
CA LEU A 18 26.03 -27.14 -30.81
C LEU A 18 25.11 -26.40 -31.78
N PHE A 19 25.65 -25.66 -32.75
CA PHE A 19 24.86 -24.79 -33.62
C PHE A 19 25.26 -24.88 -35.09
N ARG A 20 24.29 -24.66 -35.97
CA ARG A 20 24.44 -24.79 -37.43
C ARG A 20 24.07 -23.48 -38.13
N TYR A 21 24.46 -23.38 -39.41
CA TYR A 21 24.06 -22.29 -40.28
C TYR A 21 22.54 -22.09 -40.26
N GLY A 22 22.09 -20.83 -40.16
CA GLY A 22 20.68 -20.46 -40.10
C GLY A 22 20.05 -20.46 -38.71
N ASP A 23 20.72 -21.01 -37.69
CA ASP A 23 20.23 -20.93 -36.30
C ASP A 23 20.13 -19.45 -35.86
N THR A 24 19.06 -19.09 -35.14
CA THR A 24 18.78 -17.72 -34.71
C THR A 24 18.83 -17.58 -33.19
N PHE A 25 19.46 -16.51 -32.72
CA PHE A 25 19.53 -16.13 -31.32
C PHE A 25 18.83 -14.80 -31.13
N THR A 26 18.12 -14.63 -30.02
CA THR A 26 17.63 -13.30 -29.60
C THR A 26 18.34 -12.88 -28.34
N VAL A 27 18.94 -11.70 -28.36
CA VAL A 27 19.64 -11.12 -27.22
C VAL A 27 18.87 -9.89 -26.76
N SER A 28 18.65 -9.80 -25.46
CA SER A 28 18.13 -8.58 -24.83
C SER A 28 18.96 -8.29 -23.58
N GLY A 29 19.18 -7.03 -23.29
CA GLY A 29 19.98 -6.68 -22.15
C GLY A 29 20.32 -5.21 -22.04
N ILE A 30 20.80 -4.84 -20.86
CA ILE A 30 21.32 -3.52 -20.53
C ILE A 30 22.58 -3.67 -19.69
N ALA A 31 23.60 -2.89 -20.01
CA ALA A 31 24.77 -2.64 -19.19
C ALA A 31 24.81 -1.18 -18.75
N LEU A 32 24.96 -0.94 -17.45
CA LEU A 32 24.98 0.40 -16.84
C LEU A 32 26.15 0.50 -15.86
N ALA A 33 26.97 1.53 -16.07
CA ALA A 33 27.89 2.01 -15.05
C ALA A 33 27.18 3.05 -14.17
N MET A 34 27.32 2.92 -12.86
CA MET A 34 26.75 3.82 -11.87
C MET A 34 27.84 4.34 -10.95
N GLU A 35 27.76 5.61 -10.60
CA GLU A 35 28.61 6.24 -9.60
C GLU A 35 27.73 6.82 -8.50
N SER A 36 27.98 6.40 -7.25
CA SER A 36 27.23 6.88 -6.09
C SER A 36 28.17 7.02 -4.90
N GLY A 37 28.43 8.25 -4.47
CA GLY A 37 29.20 8.51 -3.25
C GLY A 37 30.68 8.10 -3.31
N GLY A 38 31.29 8.06 -4.51
CA GLY A 38 32.68 7.66 -4.72
C GLY A 38 32.89 6.16 -5.00
N ASP A 39 31.83 5.34 -4.90
CA ASP A 39 31.86 3.94 -5.34
C ASP A 39 31.38 3.81 -6.79
N HIS A 40 32.14 3.08 -7.60
CA HIS A 40 31.79 2.73 -8.98
C HIS A 40 31.19 1.32 -9.02
N SER A 41 29.97 1.20 -9.53
CA SER A 41 29.25 -0.08 -9.67
C SER A 41 28.87 -0.32 -11.12
N PHE A 42 28.95 -1.58 -11.58
CA PHE A 42 28.55 -1.97 -12.92
C PHE A 42 27.47 -3.05 -12.87
N ILE A 43 26.35 -2.81 -13.54
CA ILE A 43 25.21 -3.71 -13.60
C ILE A 43 25.01 -4.12 -15.05
N ASN A 44 25.08 -5.42 -15.33
CA ASN A 44 24.74 -5.99 -16.63
C ASN A 44 23.65 -7.04 -16.45
N THR A 45 22.60 -6.92 -17.23
CA THR A 45 21.58 -7.97 -17.42
C THR A 45 21.58 -8.36 -18.89
N THR A 46 21.87 -9.63 -19.19
CA THR A 46 21.76 -10.18 -20.54
C THR A 46 20.92 -11.45 -20.52
N VAL A 47 19.95 -11.51 -21.42
CA VAL A 47 19.11 -12.67 -21.69
C VAL A 47 19.34 -13.10 -23.12
N VAL A 48 19.84 -14.34 -23.28
CA VAL A 48 20.04 -14.97 -24.59
C VAL A 48 18.99 -16.06 -24.77
N HIS A 49 18.17 -15.92 -25.80
CA HIS A 49 17.26 -16.94 -26.29
C HIS A 49 17.94 -17.71 -27.41
N SER A 50 18.24 -18.98 -27.14
CA SER A 50 18.81 -19.90 -28.12
C SER A 50 17.73 -20.55 -28.98
N PRO A 51 18.10 -21.07 -30.17
CA PRO A 51 17.17 -21.79 -31.02
C PRO A 51 16.51 -22.96 -30.27
N PRO A 52 15.23 -23.26 -30.56
CA PRO A 52 14.56 -24.42 -29.98
C PRO A 52 15.31 -25.71 -30.37
N ASN A 53 15.36 -26.67 -29.44
CA ASN A 53 16.04 -27.97 -29.62
C ASN A 53 17.58 -27.92 -29.78
N ARG A 54 18.23 -26.85 -29.32
CA ARG A 54 19.70 -26.77 -29.20
C ARG A 54 20.14 -26.77 -27.74
N GLU A 55 21.29 -27.38 -27.48
CA GLU A 55 21.93 -27.32 -26.17
C GLU A 55 22.53 -25.93 -25.90
N GLN A 56 22.72 -25.62 -24.62
CA GLN A 56 23.23 -24.33 -24.19
C GLN A 56 24.75 -24.22 -24.34
N CYS A 57 25.24 -23.18 -25.02
CA CYS A 57 26.67 -22.91 -25.13
C CYS A 57 27.08 -21.72 -24.27
N LYS A 58 27.69 -21.99 -23.11
CA LYS A 58 28.15 -20.95 -22.18
C LYS A 58 29.20 -20.01 -22.79
N ILE A 59 30.03 -20.51 -23.71
CA ILE A 59 31.06 -19.71 -24.40
C ILE A 59 30.40 -18.66 -25.27
N LEU A 60 29.48 -19.10 -26.14
CA LEU A 60 28.74 -18.18 -27.00
C LEU A 60 27.93 -17.18 -26.19
N TYR A 61 27.31 -17.61 -25.09
CA TYR A 61 26.56 -16.70 -24.21
C TYR A 61 27.48 -15.66 -23.55
N GLY A 62 28.70 -16.05 -23.19
CA GLY A 62 29.72 -15.11 -22.70
C GLY A 62 30.10 -14.07 -23.75
N ASP A 63 30.21 -14.46 -25.02
CA ASP A 63 30.52 -13.54 -26.11
C ASP A 63 29.34 -12.61 -26.45
N LEU A 64 28.11 -13.11 -26.46
CA LEU A 64 26.90 -12.28 -26.59
C LEU A 64 26.73 -11.31 -25.42
N ASN A 65 27.11 -11.73 -24.21
CA ASN A 65 27.10 -10.88 -23.02
C ASN A 65 28.11 -9.72 -23.14
N LYS A 66 29.29 -9.93 -23.74
CA LYS A 66 30.27 -8.86 -23.98
C LYS A 66 29.72 -7.78 -24.91
N ILE A 67 28.92 -8.17 -25.90
CA ILE A 67 28.31 -7.23 -26.85
C ILE A 67 27.34 -6.30 -26.13
N ILE A 68 26.52 -6.81 -25.20
CA ILE A 68 25.63 -5.96 -24.39
C ILE A 68 26.43 -5.02 -23.49
N ILE A 69 27.58 -5.45 -22.97
CA ILE A 69 28.49 -4.57 -22.22
C ILE A 69 29.06 -3.47 -23.12
N GLU A 70 29.42 -3.80 -24.36
CA GLU A 70 30.03 -2.88 -25.32
C GLU A 70 29.06 -1.80 -25.82
N TYR A 71 27.83 -2.19 -26.16
CA TYR A 71 26.83 -1.28 -26.74
C TYR A 71 25.83 -0.73 -25.71
N GLU A 72 25.96 -1.11 -24.44
CA GLU A 72 25.12 -0.75 -23.29
C GLU A 72 23.65 -1.20 -23.37
N ARG A 73 23.08 -1.32 -24.57
CA ARG A 73 21.71 -1.76 -24.85
C ARG A 73 21.66 -2.56 -26.13
N ALA A 74 20.73 -3.51 -26.19
CA ALA A 74 20.57 -4.33 -27.39
C ALA A 74 20.20 -3.50 -28.64
N ASP A 75 19.30 -2.52 -28.55
CA ASP A 75 18.89 -1.66 -29.69
C ASP A 75 20.00 -0.73 -30.20
N HIS A 76 21.08 -0.58 -29.43
CA HIS A 76 22.26 0.19 -29.84
C HIS A 76 23.28 -0.66 -30.59
N ILE A 77 23.07 -1.97 -30.70
CA ILE A 77 23.96 -2.85 -31.45
C ILE A 77 23.83 -2.52 -32.95
N PRO A 78 24.91 -2.08 -33.62
CA PRO A 78 24.89 -1.86 -35.06
C PRO A 78 24.84 -3.20 -35.80
N ASP A 79 24.48 -3.18 -37.07
CA ASP A 79 24.70 -4.33 -37.95
C ASP A 79 26.18 -4.71 -37.89
N CYS A 80 26.45 -5.86 -37.29
CA CYS A 80 27.79 -6.30 -36.96
C CYS A 80 27.89 -7.81 -37.13
N LEU A 81 29.13 -8.25 -37.33
CA LEU A 81 29.46 -9.66 -37.43
C LEU A 81 30.31 -10.05 -36.23
N ILE A 82 29.81 -10.99 -35.44
CA ILE A 82 30.45 -11.40 -34.19
C ILE A 82 30.96 -12.83 -34.35
N SER A 83 32.15 -13.09 -33.83
CA SER A 83 32.78 -14.41 -33.86
C SER A 83 32.76 -15.01 -32.47
N CYS A 84 32.16 -16.19 -32.33
CA CYS A 84 32.25 -16.97 -31.10
C CYS A 84 33.71 -17.39 -30.87
N SER A 85 34.21 -17.16 -29.65
CA SER A 85 35.56 -17.49 -29.21
C SER A 85 35.87 -19.00 -29.19
N GLY A 86 34.82 -19.84 -29.24
CA GLY A 86 34.89 -21.26 -29.60
C GLY A 86 35.46 -22.23 -28.54
N CYS A 87 34.94 -23.46 -28.51
CA CYS A 87 35.54 -24.60 -27.77
C CYS A 87 36.24 -25.62 -28.67
N THR A 88 35.76 -25.81 -29.91
CA THR A 88 36.33 -26.72 -30.94
C THR A 88 36.05 -26.26 -32.37
N GLY A 89 35.35 -25.14 -32.54
CA GLY A 89 34.90 -24.59 -33.81
C GLY A 89 34.50 -23.12 -33.65
N SER A 90 34.33 -22.41 -34.76
CA SER A 90 33.93 -21.00 -34.79
C SER A 90 32.55 -20.81 -35.38
N LEU A 91 31.81 -19.86 -34.82
CA LEU A 91 30.53 -19.39 -35.35
C LEU A 91 30.71 -17.92 -35.72
N ARG A 92 30.15 -17.52 -36.86
CA ARG A 92 29.89 -16.12 -37.17
C ARG A 92 28.40 -15.87 -37.11
N LEU A 93 28.03 -14.85 -36.35
CA LEU A 93 26.66 -14.38 -36.28
C LEU A 93 26.56 -13.01 -36.93
N GLU A 94 25.51 -12.82 -37.71
CA GLU A 94 25.13 -11.54 -38.30
C GLU A 94 23.95 -10.98 -37.50
N HIS A 95 24.13 -9.75 -37.02
CA HIS A 95 23.03 -8.93 -36.50
C HIS A 95 22.24 -8.34 -37.67
N PHE A 96 20.91 -8.34 -37.60
CA PHE A 96 20.07 -7.81 -38.66
C PHE A 96 18.81 -7.14 -38.10
N GLN A 97 18.71 -5.82 -38.23
CA GLN A 97 17.59 -5.03 -37.72
C GLN A 97 16.28 -5.16 -38.55
N GLY A 98 16.30 -5.88 -39.68
CA GLY A 98 15.30 -5.68 -40.74
C GLY A 98 14.41 -6.87 -41.10
N LEU A 99 13.53 -7.37 -40.23
CA LEU A 99 12.23 -7.99 -40.60
C LEU A 99 11.45 -8.42 -39.34
N ARG A 100 10.53 -7.55 -38.92
CA ARG A 100 9.75 -7.63 -37.66
C ARG A 100 8.53 -8.59 -37.69
N ALA A 101 8.41 -9.50 -38.66
CA ALA A 101 7.07 -9.93 -39.10
C ALA A 101 6.59 -11.37 -38.79
N GLU A 102 7.37 -12.29 -38.18
CA GLU A 102 6.91 -13.72 -38.15
C GLU A 102 7.02 -14.48 -36.81
N ALA A 103 7.24 -13.80 -35.68
CA ALA A 103 7.39 -14.48 -34.36
C ALA A 103 6.34 -14.06 -33.30
N GLU A 104 5.17 -13.56 -33.69
CA GLU A 104 4.28 -12.85 -32.76
C GLU A 104 3.40 -13.73 -31.84
N ASN A 105 3.34 -15.07 -31.98
CA ASN A 105 2.27 -15.84 -31.29
C ASN A 105 2.70 -16.80 -30.15
N MET A 106 3.99 -16.97 -29.84
CA MET A 106 4.45 -17.78 -28.69
C MET A 106 5.32 -17.03 -27.67
N ASP A 107 5.68 -15.78 -27.96
CA ASP A 107 6.73 -15.03 -27.26
C ASP A 107 6.20 -14.02 -26.21
N ASP A 108 4.88 -13.84 -26.15
CA ASP A 108 4.26 -12.72 -25.43
C ASP A 108 4.13 -12.98 -23.92
N GLU A 109 3.91 -14.24 -23.50
CA GLU A 109 3.75 -14.58 -22.08
C GLU A 109 5.08 -14.58 -21.33
N ALA A 110 6.15 -15.14 -21.92
CA ALA A 110 7.48 -15.17 -21.30
C ALA A 110 8.09 -13.77 -21.18
N VAL A 111 7.87 -12.91 -22.17
CA VAL A 111 8.30 -11.49 -22.14
C VAL A 111 7.47 -10.70 -21.13
N ARG A 112 6.15 -10.91 -21.08
CA ARG A 112 5.30 -10.33 -20.02
C ARG A 112 5.79 -10.76 -18.64
N ILE A 113 5.97 -12.06 -18.39
CA ILE A 113 6.45 -12.61 -17.11
C ILE A 113 7.84 -12.08 -16.77
N GLY A 114 8.77 -11.99 -17.73
CA GLY A 114 10.11 -11.43 -17.52
C GLY A 114 10.08 -9.94 -17.16
N SER A 115 9.24 -9.15 -17.85
CA SER A 115 9.04 -7.73 -17.54
C SER A 115 8.35 -7.52 -16.19
N LEU A 116 7.41 -8.41 -15.84
CA LEU A 116 6.73 -8.42 -14.55
C LEU A 116 7.72 -8.79 -13.45
N LEU A 117 8.52 -9.84 -13.60
CA LEU A 117 9.61 -10.21 -12.70
C LEU A 117 10.58 -9.05 -12.45
N HIS A 118 10.98 -8.33 -13.50
CA HIS A 118 11.87 -7.17 -13.37
C HIS A 118 11.22 -6.01 -12.60
N ARG A 119 9.95 -5.70 -12.88
CA ARG A 119 9.21 -4.67 -12.12
C ARG A 119 8.97 -5.12 -10.67
N LEU A 120 8.64 -6.39 -10.47
CA LEU A 120 8.11 -6.96 -9.22
C LEU A 120 9.18 -7.46 -8.25
N GLY A 121 10.39 -7.78 -8.72
CA GLY A 121 11.48 -8.30 -7.88
C GLY A 121 11.87 -7.37 -6.72
N ASN A 122 11.63 -6.06 -6.87
CA ASN A 122 11.92 -5.07 -5.84
C ASN A 122 10.78 -4.87 -4.82
N PHE A 123 9.59 -5.37 -5.09
CA PHE A 123 8.43 -5.17 -4.22
C PHE A 123 8.54 -6.05 -2.96
N PRO A 124 8.23 -5.52 -1.76
CA PRO A 124 8.33 -6.26 -0.50
C PRO A 124 7.56 -7.59 -0.49
N PHE A 125 6.46 -7.67 -1.24
CA PHE A 125 5.68 -8.90 -1.40
C PHE A 125 6.50 -10.06 -2.01
N PHE A 126 7.26 -9.82 -3.08
CA PHE A 126 7.95 -10.87 -3.81
C PHE A 126 9.28 -11.30 -3.18
N ARG A 127 9.85 -10.48 -2.29
CA ARG A 127 11.05 -10.85 -1.52
C ARG A 127 10.82 -12.04 -0.59
N ASN A 128 9.57 -12.34 -0.25
CA ASN A 128 9.20 -13.46 0.62
C ASN A 128 8.83 -14.74 -0.14
N ILE A 129 9.03 -14.76 -1.46
CA ILE A 129 8.78 -15.92 -2.33
C ILE A 129 10.11 -16.45 -2.83
N ASP A 130 10.39 -17.73 -2.61
CA ASP A 130 11.56 -18.39 -3.20
C ASP A 130 11.56 -18.26 -4.73
N GLN A 131 12.72 -18.03 -5.34
CA GLN A 131 12.85 -17.88 -6.80
C GLN A 131 12.21 -19.01 -7.61
N LYS A 132 12.21 -20.24 -7.07
CA LYS A 132 11.54 -21.40 -7.69
C LYS A 132 10.02 -21.27 -7.76
N ASN A 133 9.41 -20.62 -6.76
CA ASN A 133 7.96 -20.40 -6.63
C ASN A 133 7.52 -19.04 -7.19
N LEU A 134 8.45 -18.12 -7.38
CA LEU A 134 8.17 -16.78 -7.91
C LEU A 134 7.54 -16.84 -9.31
N ASN A 135 8.06 -17.71 -10.17
CA ASN A 135 7.53 -17.93 -11.52
C ASN A 135 6.09 -18.49 -11.51
N SER A 136 5.74 -19.37 -10.58
CA SER A 136 4.37 -19.89 -10.49
C SER A 136 3.39 -18.84 -9.99
N VAL A 137 3.83 -17.94 -9.11
CA VAL A 137 2.98 -16.85 -8.60
C VAL A 137 2.80 -15.74 -9.64
N ILE A 138 3.85 -15.37 -10.38
CA ILE A 138 3.80 -14.26 -11.35
C ILE A 138 2.88 -14.54 -12.53
N LYS A 139 2.73 -15.80 -12.94
CA LYS A 139 1.79 -16.21 -13.99
C LYS A 139 0.33 -15.85 -13.69
N HIS A 140 -0.01 -15.65 -12.43
CA HIS A 140 -1.37 -15.29 -12.01
C HIS A 140 -1.59 -13.77 -11.95
N PHE A 141 -0.55 -12.96 -12.15
CA PHE A 141 -0.68 -11.51 -12.17
C PHE A 141 -1.09 -11.02 -13.55
N GLN A 142 -2.06 -10.12 -13.56
CA GLN A 142 -2.51 -9.38 -14.73
C GLN A 142 -2.22 -7.90 -14.53
N LEU A 143 -1.85 -7.20 -15.60
CA LEU A 143 -1.63 -5.75 -15.61
C LEU A 143 -2.91 -5.06 -16.11
N ALA A 144 -3.36 -4.04 -15.38
CA ALA A 144 -4.45 -3.17 -15.78
C ALA A 144 -4.01 -1.70 -15.71
N GLU A 145 -4.35 -0.94 -16.74
CA GLU A 145 -4.27 0.52 -16.69
C GLU A 145 -5.46 1.06 -15.88
N VAL A 146 -5.20 2.09 -15.09
CA VAL A 146 -6.22 2.83 -14.34
C VAL A 146 -6.16 4.29 -14.73
N GLU A 147 -7.32 4.86 -15.02
CA GLU A 147 -7.46 6.28 -15.32
C GLU A 147 -7.62 7.10 -14.05
N LYS A 148 -7.33 8.40 -14.15
CA LYS A 148 -7.56 9.33 -13.05
C LYS A 148 -9.03 9.27 -12.59
N ASP A 149 -9.22 9.25 -11.27
CA ASP A 149 -10.52 9.18 -10.58
C ASP A 149 -11.30 7.87 -10.82
N GLN A 150 -10.71 6.86 -11.47
CA GLN A 150 -11.31 5.54 -11.64
C GLN A 150 -11.42 4.82 -10.29
N ILE A 151 -12.60 4.28 -10.00
CA ILE A 151 -12.83 3.42 -8.83
C ILE A 151 -12.37 2.00 -9.17
N ILE A 152 -11.40 1.50 -8.42
CA ILE A 152 -10.80 0.17 -8.61
C ILE A 152 -11.54 -0.88 -7.76
N ILE A 153 -11.94 -0.50 -6.54
CA ILE A 153 -12.74 -1.33 -5.63
C ILE A 153 -13.83 -0.45 -5.03
N ARG A 154 -15.09 -0.90 -5.00
CA ARG A 154 -16.14 -0.23 -4.22
C ARG A 154 -16.32 -0.91 -2.88
N LYS A 155 -16.53 -0.12 -1.84
CA LYS A 155 -16.94 -0.64 -0.53
C LYS A 155 -18.19 -1.52 -0.70
N GLY A 156 -18.16 -2.69 -0.06
CA GLY A 156 -19.25 -3.67 -0.10
C GLY A 156 -19.13 -4.70 -1.23
N ASP A 157 -18.22 -4.53 -2.19
CA ASP A 157 -18.02 -5.50 -3.26
C ASP A 157 -17.60 -6.88 -2.69
N PRO A 158 -18.23 -7.98 -3.12
CA PRO A 158 -17.87 -9.31 -2.66
C PRO A 158 -16.57 -9.77 -3.31
N GLY A 159 -15.61 -10.21 -2.50
CA GLY A 159 -14.40 -10.90 -2.98
C GLY A 159 -13.53 -10.06 -3.90
N ALA A 160 -13.16 -8.85 -3.47
CA ALA A 160 -12.25 -7.99 -4.22
C ALA A 160 -10.94 -8.71 -4.60
N ASN A 161 -10.42 -8.44 -5.79
CA ASN A 161 -9.13 -8.98 -6.22
C ASN A 161 -7.98 -8.42 -5.35
N PHE A 162 -6.85 -9.11 -5.38
CA PHE A 162 -5.63 -8.61 -4.77
C PHE A 162 -4.94 -7.68 -5.77
N TYR A 163 -4.49 -6.51 -5.32
CA TYR A 163 -3.85 -5.52 -6.18
C TYR A 163 -2.49 -5.07 -5.62
N ILE A 164 -1.60 -4.67 -6.53
CA ILE A 164 -0.32 -4.01 -6.27
C ILE A 164 -0.24 -2.77 -7.16
N VAL A 165 0.13 -1.62 -6.59
CA VAL A 165 0.36 -0.39 -7.36
C VAL A 165 1.69 -0.50 -8.11
N ALA A 166 1.65 -0.56 -9.44
CA ALA A 166 2.84 -0.64 -10.29
C ALA A 166 3.37 0.75 -10.69
N SER A 167 2.47 1.70 -10.91
CA SER A 167 2.76 3.12 -11.15
C SER A 167 1.54 3.98 -10.80
N GLY A 168 1.77 5.27 -10.57
CA GLY A 168 0.75 6.22 -10.16
C GLY A 168 0.42 6.17 -8.66
N ARG A 169 -0.70 6.79 -8.29
CA ARG A 169 -1.17 6.95 -6.91
C ARG A 169 -2.64 6.57 -6.78
N VAL A 170 -2.94 5.84 -5.71
CA VAL A 170 -4.28 5.35 -5.39
C VAL A 170 -4.65 5.79 -3.97
N GLU A 171 -5.91 6.09 -3.73
CA GLU A 171 -6.40 6.49 -2.40
C GLU A 171 -7.50 5.56 -1.91
N ILE A 172 -7.47 5.27 -0.61
CA ILE A 172 -8.54 4.60 0.11
C ILE A 172 -9.47 5.68 0.67
N LEU A 173 -10.75 5.59 0.35
CA LEU A 173 -11.77 6.54 0.74
C LEU A 173 -12.64 5.98 1.87
N ASN A 174 -13.05 6.84 2.80
CA ASN A 174 -14.09 6.53 3.77
C ASN A 174 -15.50 6.67 3.18
N ASP A 175 -16.51 6.45 4.02
CA ASP A 175 -17.93 6.50 3.61
C ASP A 175 -18.40 7.89 3.15
N ALA A 176 -17.68 8.94 3.53
CA ALA A 176 -17.93 10.31 3.10
C ALA A 176 -17.15 10.68 1.81
N GLY A 177 -16.40 9.74 1.22
CA GLY A 177 -15.56 9.98 0.03
C GLY A 177 -14.25 10.71 0.33
N ILE A 178 -13.89 10.88 1.60
CA ILE A 178 -12.66 11.55 2.03
C ILE A 178 -11.51 10.53 2.04
N PRO A 179 -10.33 10.86 1.50
CA PRO A 179 -9.19 9.96 1.56
C PRO A 179 -8.66 9.79 2.97
N ILE A 180 -8.53 8.53 3.38
CA ILE A 180 -8.00 8.13 4.69
C ILE A 180 -6.61 7.51 4.59
N SER A 181 -6.19 7.12 3.38
CA SER A 181 -4.85 6.59 3.13
C SER A 181 -4.51 6.75 1.66
N THR A 182 -3.25 7.04 1.38
CA THR A 182 -2.68 7.13 0.03
C THR A 182 -1.70 5.96 -0.14
N LEU A 183 -1.82 5.27 -1.27
CA LEU A 183 -1.01 4.14 -1.67
C LEU A 183 -0.18 4.53 -2.91
N GLU A 184 1.10 4.19 -2.87
CA GLU A 184 2.07 4.50 -3.92
C GLU A 184 2.66 3.22 -4.51
N LYS A 185 3.51 3.37 -5.52
CA LYS A 185 4.24 2.25 -6.14
C LYS A 185 4.92 1.40 -5.07
N GLY A 186 4.57 0.12 -5.02
CA GLY A 186 5.05 -0.78 -3.96
C GLY A 186 3.93 -1.35 -3.12
N ASP A 187 2.88 -0.54 -2.92
CA ASP A 187 1.82 -0.84 -1.98
C ASP A 187 0.80 -1.83 -2.54
N VAL A 188 0.20 -2.58 -1.62
CA VAL A 188 -0.79 -3.61 -1.91
C VAL A 188 -2.16 -3.22 -1.35
N PHE A 189 -3.25 -3.63 -2.01
CA PHE A 189 -4.60 -3.37 -1.53
C PHE A 189 -5.59 -4.47 -1.97
N GLY A 190 -6.77 -4.48 -1.36
CA GLY A 190 -7.78 -5.53 -1.56
C GLY A 190 -7.48 -6.84 -0.81
N GLU A 191 -6.33 -6.95 -0.15
CA GLU A 191 -5.92 -8.15 0.57
C GLU A 191 -6.75 -8.40 1.83
N MET A 192 -7.27 -7.33 2.46
CA MET A 192 -8.06 -7.44 3.69
C MET A 192 -9.32 -8.29 3.50
N SER A 193 -10.13 -7.96 2.50
CA SER A 193 -11.36 -8.70 2.18
C SER A 193 -11.07 -10.16 1.83
N LEU A 194 -9.94 -10.41 1.17
CA LEU A 194 -9.51 -11.75 0.76
C LEU A 194 -9.10 -12.64 1.94
N ILE A 195 -8.37 -12.07 2.90
CA ILE A 195 -7.84 -12.82 4.04
C ILE A 195 -8.90 -12.99 5.12
N CYS A 196 -9.69 -11.94 5.40
CA CYS A 196 -10.78 -11.98 6.36
C CYS A 196 -12.02 -12.71 5.83
N ASN A 197 -12.06 -13.00 4.52
CA ASN A 197 -13.22 -13.59 3.84
C ASN A 197 -14.49 -12.74 4.05
N GLU A 198 -14.32 -11.42 3.89
CA GLU A 198 -15.34 -10.38 4.06
C GLU A 198 -15.48 -9.55 2.77
N ASN A 199 -16.51 -8.72 2.70
CA ASN A 199 -16.66 -7.75 1.59
C ASN A 199 -15.60 -6.64 1.68
N ALA A 200 -15.37 -5.94 0.58
CA ALA A 200 -14.46 -4.80 0.55
C ALA A 200 -14.83 -3.76 1.63
N GLY A 201 -13.91 -3.51 2.57
CA GLY A 201 -14.17 -2.62 3.71
C GLY A 201 -14.15 -1.12 3.39
N ALA A 202 -13.57 -0.74 2.25
CA ALA A 202 -13.43 0.65 1.81
C ALA A 202 -13.45 0.75 0.28
N THR A 203 -13.73 1.95 -0.22
CA THR A 203 -13.63 2.26 -1.65
C THR A 203 -12.20 2.67 -1.97
N VAL A 204 -11.68 2.21 -3.10
CA VAL A 204 -10.32 2.50 -3.56
C VAL A 204 -10.40 3.19 -4.93
N GLN A 205 -9.79 4.36 -5.06
CA GLN A 205 -9.88 5.22 -6.24
C GLN A 205 -8.47 5.65 -6.71
N ALA A 206 -8.21 5.56 -8.00
CA ALA A 206 -7.00 6.13 -8.61
C ALA A 206 -7.05 7.66 -8.58
N ARG A 207 -5.95 8.33 -8.23
CA ARG A 207 -5.87 9.81 -8.25
C ARG A 207 -5.21 10.39 -9.48
N GLU A 208 -4.48 9.55 -10.19
CA GLU A 208 -3.83 9.87 -11.45
C GLU A 208 -3.84 8.63 -12.33
N ARG A 209 -3.51 8.82 -13.62
CA ARG A 209 -3.35 7.69 -14.53
C ARG A 209 -2.17 6.84 -14.05
N GLY A 210 -2.36 5.52 -14.02
CA GLY A 210 -1.36 4.59 -13.51
C GLY A 210 -1.59 3.17 -13.97
N GLU A 211 -0.81 2.26 -13.39
CA GLU A 211 -0.89 0.83 -13.65
C GLU A 211 -1.03 0.08 -12.33
N VAL A 212 -1.92 -0.89 -12.29
CA VAL A 212 -2.03 -1.84 -11.17
C VAL A 212 -1.84 -3.26 -11.67
N LEU A 213 -1.21 -4.07 -10.83
CA LEU A 213 -1.12 -5.51 -11.01
C LEU A 213 -2.14 -6.17 -10.12
N TYR A 214 -2.89 -7.14 -10.65
CA TYR A 214 -3.89 -7.82 -9.86
C TYR A 214 -3.89 -9.33 -10.02
N ILE A 215 -4.35 -10.01 -8.97
CA ILE A 215 -4.64 -11.43 -8.95
C ILE A 215 -6.11 -11.60 -8.58
N GLU A 216 -6.82 -12.42 -9.36
CA GLU A 216 -8.19 -12.79 -9.04
C GLU A 216 -8.31 -13.49 -7.68
N HIS A 217 -9.39 -13.19 -6.94
CA HIS A 217 -9.67 -13.76 -5.61
C HIS A 217 -9.40 -15.27 -5.52
N LYS A 218 -9.93 -16.07 -6.46
CA LYS A 218 -9.77 -17.54 -6.45
C LYS A 218 -8.30 -17.96 -6.58
N GLN A 219 -7.54 -17.28 -7.43
CA GLN A 219 -6.12 -17.59 -7.65
C GLN A 219 -5.28 -17.17 -6.44
N PHE A 220 -5.57 -16.01 -5.87
CA PHE A 220 -4.90 -15.52 -4.66
C PHE A 220 -5.07 -16.50 -3.49
N LYS A 221 -6.28 -17.00 -3.26
CA LYS A 221 -6.56 -18.00 -2.22
C LYS A 221 -5.77 -19.30 -2.43
N ASN A 222 -5.67 -19.76 -3.68
CA ASN A 222 -4.88 -20.94 -4.04
C ASN A 222 -3.37 -20.72 -3.80
N ILE A 223 -2.86 -19.53 -4.14
CA ILE A 223 -1.46 -19.13 -3.89
C ILE A 223 -1.17 -19.14 -2.38
N LEU A 224 -2.04 -18.56 -1.55
CA LEU A 224 -1.84 -18.57 -0.09
C LEU A 224 -1.80 -19.97 0.51
N GLN A 225 -2.65 -20.88 0.02
CA GLN A 225 -2.67 -22.28 0.47
C GLN A 225 -1.39 -23.03 0.08
N LYS A 226 -0.83 -22.75 -1.10
CA LYS A 226 0.40 -23.40 -1.58
C LYS A 226 1.67 -22.80 -0.99
N HIS A 227 1.62 -21.56 -0.49
CA HIS A 227 2.79 -20.82 -0.02
C HIS A 227 2.55 -20.22 1.37
N PRO A 228 2.72 -21.00 2.46
CA PRO A 228 2.50 -20.54 3.84
C PRO A 228 3.32 -19.31 4.25
N ALA A 229 4.50 -19.10 3.65
CA ALA A 229 5.33 -17.91 3.88
C ALA A 229 4.61 -16.61 3.48
N LEU A 230 3.82 -16.64 2.39
CA LEU A 230 3.01 -15.50 1.97
C LEU A 230 1.88 -15.21 2.96
N GLN A 231 1.26 -16.26 3.50
CA GLN A 231 0.23 -16.10 4.51
C GLN A 231 0.78 -15.41 5.77
N GLN A 232 1.97 -15.81 6.24
CA GLN A 232 2.63 -15.15 7.37
C GLN A 232 2.98 -13.68 7.09
N TYR A 233 3.47 -13.39 5.87
CA TYR A 233 3.73 -12.02 5.43
C TYR A 233 2.48 -11.15 5.53
N PHE A 234 1.35 -11.62 4.99
CA PHE A 234 0.11 -10.88 5.03
C PHE A 234 -0.45 -10.72 6.44
N THR A 235 -0.37 -11.75 7.29
CA THR A 235 -0.77 -11.61 8.71
C THR A 235 0.01 -10.50 9.40
N ARG A 236 1.33 -10.41 9.16
CA ARG A 236 2.17 -9.32 9.71
C ARG A 236 1.82 -7.96 9.12
N LEU A 237 1.56 -7.90 7.80
CA LEU A 237 1.13 -6.68 7.13
C LEU A 237 -0.19 -6.17 7.70
N LEU A 238 -1.18 -7.05 7.86
CA LEU A 238 -2.48 -6.74 8.44
C LEU A 238 -2.35 -6.30 9.90
N ALA A 239 -1.53 -6.98 10.70
CA ALA A 239 -1.25 -6.55 12.07
C ALA A 239 -0.66 -5.14 12.10
N LYS A 240 0.32 -4.84 11.23
CA LYS A 240 0.91 -3.49 11.11
C LYS A 240 -0.12 -2.45 10.65
N ARG A 241 -0.97 -2.79 9.67
CA ARG A 241 -2.06 -1.92 9.19
C ARG A 241 -3.10 -1.66 10.28
N LEU A 242 -3.46 -2.68 11.06
CA LEU A 242 -4.35 -2.54 12.21
C LEU A 242 -3.74 -1.66 13.29
N THR A 243 -2.46 -1.86 13.63
CA THR A 243 -1.74 -0.98 14.56
C THR A 243 -1.68 0.45 14.05
N ASN A 244 -1.41 0.66 12.75
CA ASN A 244 -1.39 1.99 12.15
C ASN A 244 -2.78 2.62 12.08
N ALA A 245 -3.84 1.87 11.76
CA ALA A 245 -5.22 2.36 11.73
C ALA A 245 -5.70 2.68 13.15
N ASN A 246 -5.35 1.85 14.14
CA ASN A 246 -5.59 2.14 15.54
C ASN A 246 -4.77 3.34 16.00
N ARG A 247 -3.52 3.49 15.55
CA ARG A 247 -2.67 4.65 15.84
C ARG A 247 -3.14 5.92 15.15
N MET A 248 -3.70 5.86 13.94
CA MET A 248 -4.36 6.99 13.28
C MET A 248 -5.64 7.38 14.01
N ARG A 249 -6.42 6.40 14.51
CA ARG A 249 -7.48 6.67 15.50
C ARG A 249 -6.92 7.24 16.80
N SER A 250 -5.66 6.89 17.17
CA SER A 250 -4.96 7.45 18.33
C SER A 250 -4.28 8.80 18.14
N ASP A 251 -3.94 9.17 16.92
CA ASP A 251 -3.48 10.50 16.60
C ASP A 251 -4.70 11.41 16.44
N ASP A 252 -5.85 10.91 15.99
CA ASP A 252 -7.17 11.54 16.18
C ASP A 252 -7.53 11.69 17.69
N TYR A 253 -7.08 10.76 18.58
CA TYR A 253 -7.25 10.90 20.04
C TYR A 253 -6.48 12.11 20.60
N THR A 254 -5.46 12.65 19.92
CA THR A 254 -4.71 13.82 20.44
C THR A 254 -5.42 15.16 20.26
N SER A 255 -6.44 15.24 19.39
CA SER A 255 -7.25 16.45 19.23
C SER A 255 -8.75 16.27 19.47
N GLY A 256 -9.36 15.09 19.30
CA GLY A 256 -10.77 14.90 19.63
C GLY A 256 -10.98 13.75 20.61
N MET A 257 -11.06 14.02 21.91
CA MET A 257 -11.42 13.01 22.91
C MET A 257 -12.83 12.46 22.61
N ILE A 258 -12.92 11.25 22.05
CA ILE A 258 -14.18 10.53 21.81
C ILE A 258 -14.14 9.25 22.65
N GLY A 259 -15.21 8.99 23.39
CA GLY A 259 -15.31 7.81 24.23
C GLY A 259 -16.71 7.60 24.81
N ARG A 260 -16.77 6.73 25.81
CA ARG A 260 -17.98 6.25 26.46
C ARG A 260 -17.92 6.54 27.96
N LEU A 261 -19.02 7.03 28.55
CA LEU A 261 -19.10 7.33 29.99
C LEU A 261 -19.01 6.06 30.84
N GLU A 262 -19.31 4.91 30.26
CA GLU A 262 -19.16 3.59 30.87
C GLU A 262 -17.68 3.23 31.08
N GLU A 263 -16.78 3.78 30.25
CA GLU A 263 -15.34 3.54 30.29
C GLU A 263 -14.61 4.63 31.08
N ILE A 264 -15.01 5.89 30.89
CA ILE A 264 -14.47 7.05 31.57
C ILE A 264 -15.64 7.84 32.16
N PRO A 265 -15.89 7.72 33.47
CA PRO A 265 -16.94 8.46 34.16
C PRO A 265 -16.82 9.97 33.93
N ALA A 266 -17.96 10.67 34.00
CA ALA A 266 -18.05 12.09 33.65
C ALA A 266 -17.08 12.95 34.49
N GLU A 267 -16.92 12.65 35.78
CA GLU A 267 -15.99 13.33 36.68
C GLU A 267 -14.53 13.18 36.22
N ALA A 268 -14.11 11.97 35.84
CA ALA A 268 -12.75 11.69 35.37
C ALA A 268 -12.50 12.36 33.99
N LEU A 269 -13.51 12.37 33.13
CA LEU A 269 -13.48 13.06 31.83
C LEU A 269 -13.27 14.57 32.02
N PHE A 270 -14.08 15.21 32.86
CA PHE A 270 -13.96 16.64 33.13
C PHE A 270 -12.64 16.99 33.82
N GLN A 271 -12.16 16.18 34.78
CA GLN A 271 -10.83 16.36 35.38
C GLN A 271 -9.73 16.29 34.34
N THR A 272 -9.79 15.32 33.42
CA THR A 272 -8.80 15.17 32.36
C THR A 272 -8.78 16.40 31.44
N LEU A 273 -9.95 16.94 31.07
CA LEU A 273 -10.04 18.16 30.26
C LEU A 273 -9.48 19.39 31.00
N ASN A 274 -9.73 19.49 32.31
CA ASN A 274 -9.23 20.57 33.15
C ASN A 274 -7.70 20.50 33.33
N MET A 275 -7.16 19.35 33.72
CA MET A 275 -5.72 19.14 33.93
C MET A 275 -4.89 19.40 32.68
N ASN A 276 -5.45 19.11 31.49
CA ASN A 276 -4.79 19.33 30.21
C ASN A 276 -5.10 20.71 29.60
N ALA A 277 -5.73 21.62 30.34
CA ALA A 277 -6.09 22.97 29.93
C ALA A 277 -6.75 23.02 28.53
N LYS A 278 -7.64 22.06 28.24
CA LYS A 278 -8.23 21.91 26.90
C LYS A 278 -9.23 23.04 26.61
N THR A 279 -9.19 23.58 25.39
CA THR A 279 -10.12 24.60 24.88
C THR A 279 -10.95 24.02 23.73
N GLY A 280 -12.27 23.97 23.88
CA GLY A 280 -13.16 23.38 22.89
C GLY A 280 -14.55 23.03 23.42
N ILE A 281 -15.32 22.34 22.59
CA ILE A 281 -16.70 21.94 22.90
C ILE A 281 -16.74 20.43 23.18
N LEU A 282 -17.18 20.05 24.38
CA LEU A 282 -17.53 18.69 24.73
C LEU A 282 -19.02 18.47 24.48
N THR A 283 -19.35 17.49 23.64
CA THR A 283 -20.71 17.04 23.39
C THR A 283 -20.89 15.63 23.92
N ILE A 284 -21.91 15.40 24.73
CA ILE A 284 -22.26 14.07 25.23
C ILE A 284 -23.67 13.73 24.75
N THR A 285 -23.77 12.61 24.05
CA THR A 285 -24.99 12.13 23.40
C THR A 285 -25.46 10.84 24.05
N GLN A 286 -26.70 10.44 23.78
CA GLN A 286 -27.32 9.22 24.32
C GLN A 286 -27.53 9.27 25.84
N LEU A 287 -27.76 10.46 26.39
CA LEU A 287 -28.12 10.66 27.79
C LEU A 287 -29.64 10.58 27.98
N GLN A 288 -30.11 10.41 29.23
CA GLN A 288 -31.54 10.27 29.53
C GLN A 288 -32.38 11.48 29.09
N GLN A 289 -31.84 12.70 29.21
CA GLN A 289 -32.52 13.96 28.88
C GLN A 289 -31.99 14.60 27.58
N GLY A 290 -31.45 13.79 26.67
CA GLY A 290 -31.03 14.21 25.34
C GLY A 290 -29.52 14.40 25.18
N THR A 291 -29.10 15.53 24.63
CA THR A 291 -27.68 15.83 24.37
C THR A 291 -27.20 16.91 25.32
N ALA A 292 -26.09 16.66 26.00
CA ALA A 292 -25.39 17.67 26.78
C ALA A 292 -24.29 18.34 25.95
N ARG A 293 -24.12 19.65 26.13
CA ARG A 293 -23.05 20.43 25.52
C ARG A 293 -22.36 21.30 26.54
N PHE A 294 -21.04 21.26 26.53
CA PHE A 294 -20.17 22.02 27.41
C PHE A 294 -19.10 22.72 26.59
N SER A 295 -18.92 24.02 26.81
CA SER A 295 -17.81 24.78 26.23
C SER A 295 -16.76 24.99 27.31
N LEU A 296 -15.50 24.69 26.98
CA LEU A 296 -14.35 24.80 27.87
C LEU A 296 -13.30 25.73 27.28
N ARG A 297 -12.70 26.57 28.13
CA ARG A 297 -11.60 27.47 27.79
C ARG A 297 -10.47 27.26 28.81
N HIS A 298 -9.30 26.85 28.33
CA HIS A 298 -8.14 26.51 29.18
C HIS A 298 -8.50 25.52 30.31
N GLY A 299 -9.39 24.56 30.02
CA GLY A 299 -9.86 23.57 30.99
C GLY A 299 -10.95 24.08 31.95
N ALA A 300 -11.27 25.37 31.96
CA ALA A 300 -12.37 25.94 32.74
C ALA A 300 -13.70 25.89 31.97
N LEU A 301 -14.80 25.73 32.70
CA LEU A 301 -16.13 25.62 32.11
C LEU A 301 -16.75 27.01 31.89
N ILE A 302 -17.08 27.34 30.65
CA ILE A 302 -17.67 28.65 30.29
C ILE A 302 -19.16 28.55 29.91
N LYS A 303 -19.59 27.41 29.36
CA LYS A 303 -21.01 27.13 29.06
C LYS A 303 -21.31 25.68 29.34
N ALA A 304 -22.53 25.43 29.84
CA ALA A 304 -23.05 24.10 30.10
C ALA A 304 -24.55 24.08 29.80
N SER A 305 -25.01 23.02 29.13
CA SER A 305 -26.42 22.81 28.81
C SER A 305 -26.75 21.32 28.75
N TYR A 306 -27.80 20.91 29.45
CA TYR A 306 -28.30 19.53 29.45
C TYR A 306 -29.75 19.51 29.95
N GLY A 307 -30.65 18.77 29.27
CA GLY A 307 -32.03 18.56 29.75
C GLY A 307 -32.87 19.83 29.99
N GLY A 308 -32.53 20.95 29.35
CA GLY A 308 -33.16 22.25 29.57
C GLY A 308 -32.52 23.07 30.71
N ALA A 309 -31.67 22.47 31.55
CA ALA A 309 -30.84 23.18 32.51
C ALA A 309 -29.64 23.85 31.83
N LYS A 310 -29.14 24.93 32.44
CA LYS A 310 -27.96 25.69 31.99
C LYS A 310 -27.02 25.97 33.16
N GLY A 311 -25.73 26.15 32.88
CA GLY A 311 -24.73 26.48 33.90
C GLY A 311 -24.43 25.32 34.83
N GLU A 312 -24.21 25.61 36.12
CA GLU A 312 -23.82 24.63 37.14
C GLU A 312 -24.81 23.45 37.24
N GLU A 313 -26.12 23.72 37.19
CA GLU A 313 -27.16 22.69 37.28
C GLU A 313 -27.09 21.68 36.13
N ALA A 314 -26.72 22.14 34.92
CA ALA A 314 -26.50 21.23 33.78
C ALA A 314 -25.26 20.35 33.98
N PHE A 315 -24.22 20.89 34.62
CA PHE A 315 -23.01 20.15 34.95
C PHE A 315 -23.29 19.07 36.00
N TYR A 316 -23.97 19.42 37.09
CA TYR A 316 -24.35 18.45 38.14
C TYR A 316 -25.26 17.34 37.62
N ALA A 317 -26.20 17.66 36.74
CA ALA A 317 -27.09 16.68 36.14
C ALA A 317 -26.33 15.64 35.29
N VAL A 318 -25.29 16.04 34.55
CA VAL A 318 -24.47 15.12 33.74
C VAL A 318 -23.57 14.23 34.59
N LEU A 319 -23.08 14.71 35.74
CA LEU A 319 -22.27 13.86 36.63
C LEU A 319 -23.04 12.64 37.16
N ARG A 320 -24.39 12.68 37.14
CA ARG A 320 -25.25 11.55 37.52
C ARG A 320 -25.43 10.51 36.40
N GLU A 321 -25.08 10.84 35.17
CA GLU A 321 -25.24 9.97 34.02
C GLU A 321 -24.10 8.94 33.98
N LYS A 322 -24.47 7.65 33.93
CA LYS A 322 -23.51 6.54 33.87
C LYS A 322 -23.25 6.02 32.47
N ASN A 323 -24.10 6.38 31.52
CA ASN A 323 -24.05 5.91 30.14
C ASN A 323 -24.07 7.11 29.19
N GLY A 324 -23.38 7.00 28.07
CA GLY A 324 -23.39 8.06 27.07
C GLY A 324 -22.12 8.13 26.25
N ARG A 325 -22.23 8.66 25.04
CA ARG A 325 -21.09 8.83 24.14
C ARG A 325 -20.63 10.27 24.12
N PHE A 326 -19.40 10.52 24.54
CA PHE A 326 -18.80 11.85 24.54
C PHE A 326 -17.90 12.06 23.31
N LYS A 327 -17.83 13.32 22.87
CA LYS A 327 -16.95 13.81 21.81
C LYS A 327 -16.51 15.23 22.15
N PHE A 328 -15.20 15.44 22.27
CA PHE A 328 -14.58 16.74 22.37
C PHE A 328 -14.16 17.23 20.98
N THR A 329 -14.45 18.49 20.67
CA THR A 329 -14.05 19.15 19.43
C THR A 329 -13.23 20.39 19.79
N PRO A 330 -11.96 20.50 19.38
CA PRO A 330 -11.14 21.68 19.64
C PRO A 330 -11.69 22.94 19.01
N GLY A 331 -11.39 24.07 19.64
CA GLY A 331 -11.79 25.38 19.16
C GLY A 331 -13.13 25.83 19.73
N LEU A 332 -13.22 27.14 19.94
CA LEU A 332 -14.43 27.80 20.42
C LEU A 332 -14.95 28.76 19.34
N PRO A 333 -16.27 28.95 19.24
CA PRO A 333 -16.84 30.01 18.42
C PRO A 333 -16.30 31.39 18.85
N PRO A 334 -16.11 32.35 17.92
CA PRO A 334 -15.69 33.72 18.23
C PRO A 334 -16.51 34.41 19.35
N GLU A 335 -17.80 34.10 19.42
CA GLU A 335 -18.74 34.58 20.45
C GLU A 335 -18.48 34.04 21.86
N ASP A 336 -17.73 32.94 21.99
CA ASP A 336 -17.45 32.27 23.26
C ASP A 336 -16.10 32.66 23.87
N PHE A 337 -15.29 33.47 23.18
CA PHE A 337 -13.94 33.84 23.64
C PHE A 337 -13.94 34.73 24.89
N ASP A 338 -14.97 35.57 25.07
CA ASP A 338 -15.05 36.54 26.17
C ASP A 338 -16.08 36.15 27.26
N VAL A 339 -16.68 34.96 27.14
CA VAL A 339 -17.67 34.48 28.11
C VAL A 339 -16.98 34.22 29.46
N PRO A 340 -17.53 34.68 30.59
CA PRO A 340 -16.96 34.42 31.91
C PRO A 340 -17.08 32.94 32.28
N GLU A 341 -16.15 32.46 33.09
CA GLU A 341 -16.19 31.10 33.63
C GLU A 341 -17.37 30.94 34.59
N ILE A 342 -18.03 29.78 34.55
CA ILE A 342 -19.20 29.49 35.39
C ILE A 342 -18.81 29.42 36.88
N GLY A 343 -17.55 29.12 37.18
CA GLY A 343 -17.02 29.10 38.53
C GLY A 343 -15.66 28.39 38.58
N TYR A 344 -15.09 28.28 39.78
CA TYR A 344 -13.85 27.53 39.96
C TYR A 344 -14.11 26.03 39.77
N PHE A 345 -13.49 25.45 38.74
CA PHE A 345 -13.77 24.08 38.30
C PHE A 345 -13.73 23.03 39.41
N MET A 346 -12.71 23.07 40.27
CA MET A 346 -12.59 22.11 41.38
C MET A 346 -13.68 22.27 42.44
N LYS A 347 -14.20 23.48 42.65
CA LYS A 347 -15.32 23.71 43.55
C LYS A 347 -16.60 23.07 43.00
N LEU A 348 -16.88 23.30 41.71
CA LEU A 348 -18.01 22.69 41.01
C LEU A 348 -17.94 21.16 41.04
N LEU A 349 -16.75 20.59 40.80
CA LEU A 349 -16.60 19.14 40.82
C LEU A 349 -16.83 18.53 42.21
N MET A 350 -16.26 19.13 43.26
CA MET A 350 -16.47 18.65 44.63
C MET A 350 -17.93 18.77 45.07
N GLU A 351 -18.58 19.90 44.76
CA GLU A 351 -20.00 20.10 45.08
C GLU A 351 -20.89 19.11 44.31
N GLY A 352 -20.58 18.85 43.03
CA GLY A 352 -21.29 17.87 42.22
C GLY A 352 -21.16 16.44 42.76
N MET A 353 -19.95 16.02 43.15
CA MET A 353 -19.72 14.70 43.74
C MET A 353 -20.42 14.54 45.09
N GLN A 354 -20.35 15.57 45.95
CA GLN A 354 -21.04 15.55 47.24
C GLN A 354 -22.56 15.40 47.06
N ARG A 355 -23.16 16.11 46.10
CA ARG A 355 -24.60 16.00 45.77
C ARG A 355 -25.00 14.63 45.22
N ILE A 356 -24.05 13.86 44.66
CA ILE A 356 -24.28 12.48 44.20
C ILE A 356 -24.27 11.53 45.39
N ASP A 357 -23.28 11.66 46.28
CA ASP A 357 -23.15 10.84 47.48
C ASP A 357 -24.32 11.05 48.46
N GLU A 358 -24.83 12.28 48.59
CA GLU A 358 -25.99 12.60 49.45
C GLU A 358 -27.34 12.08 48.92
N HIS A 359 -27.43 11.72 47.64
CA HIS A 359 -28.65 11.19 47.00
C HIS A 359 -28.60 9.68 46.75
N VAL A 360 -27.61 8.97 47.30
CA VAL A 360 -27.64 7.51 47.34
C VAL A 360 -28.79 7.11 48.28
N PRO A 361 -29.84 6.41 47.82
CA PRO A 361 -30.81 5.85 48.75
C PRO A 361 -30.07 4.92 49.68
N VAL A 362 -30.06 5.26 50.98
CA VAL A 362 -29.66 4.35 52.05
C VAL A 362 -30.65 3.19 51.98
N ASN A 363 -30.20 2.06 51.41
CA ASN A 363 -30.94 0.80 51.48
C ASN A 363 -30.98 0.31 52.93
#